data_AF-A0A960P7S4-F1
#
_entry.id   AF-A0A960P7S4-F1
#
_cell.length_a   1.000
_cell.length_b   1.000
_cell.length_c   1.000
_cell.angle_alpha   90.00
_cell.angle_beta   90.00
_cell.angle_gamma   90.00
#
_symmetry.space_group_name_H-M   'P 1'
#
loop_
_entity.id
_entity.type
_entity.pdbx_description
1 polymer ?
#
loop_
_entity_poly.entity_id
_entity_poly.type
_entity_poly.pdbx_seq_one_letter_code
_entity_poly.pdbx_strand_id
1 'polypeptide(L)'
;MLLVALAAAACGDAGDEPAEADGEPATTTTSRVDSAFPSPEWPEVDPGEAGFDPASLDDAVAIAEATGSHCFAVTRHGELVGEWAFGDFGPDDSMAWFSMTKSLMSVLVGMAQTDGLLDIDDAASDYLESWQDTESEDVTIRDLLANDSGRAWSPAIDSDLVRAGDATAYAIGLGQDHEPGELWAYNQSAIQALEGILDAALAGTGRDPVGYAEERLIEPLGLSGDW
;
A
#
# COMPACT_ATOMS: atom_id res chain seq x y z
N MET A 1 -19.03 -16.59 2.22
CA MET A 1 -19.03 -15.78 0.98
C MET A 1 -20.25 -14.88 1.04
N LEU A 2 -20.12 -13.73 1.69
CA LEU A 2 -21.18 -12.75 1.86
C LEU A 2 -20.78 -11.52 1.05
N LEU A 3 -21.41 -11.35 -0.12
CA LEU A 3 -21.31 -10.15 -0.93
C LEU A 3 -22.19 -9.07 -0.28
N VAL A 4 -21.60 -7.93 0.09
CA VAL A 4 -22.36 -6.72 0.40
C VAL A 4 -22.20 -5.77 -0.78
N ALA A 5 -23.31 -5.53 -1.47
CA ALA A 5 -23.42 -4.60 -2.58
C ALA A 5 -23.66 -3.19 -2.04
N LEU A 6 -22.89 -2.21 -2.54
CA LEU A 6 -23.11 -0.79 -2.28
C LEU A 6 -24.03 -0.24 -3.38
N ALA A 7 -25.20 0.28 -3.01
CA ALA A 7 -26.08 1.01 -3.91
C ALA A 7 -26.01 2.50 -3.60
N ALA A 8 -25.50 3.30 -4.54
CA ALA A 8 -25.58 4.75 -4.50
C ALA A 8 -26.79 5.21 -5.32
N ALA A 9 -27.78 5.81 -4.67
CA ALA A 9 -28.89 6.50 -5.32
C ALA A 9 -28.58 8.00 -5.37
N ALA A 10 -28.25 8.51 -6.56
CA ALA A 10 -28.17 9.95 -6.79
C ALA A 10 -29.56 10.46 -7.23
N CYS A 11 -30.17 11.32 -6.41
CA CYS A 11 -31.28 12.16 -6.87
C CYS A 11 -30.67 13.39 -7.55
N GLY A 12 -30.75 13.46 -8.88
CA GLY A 12 -30.47 14.67 -9.64
C GLY A 12 -31.78 15.31 -10.09
N ASP A 13 -32.08 16.49 -9.55
CA ASP A 13 -33.05 17.41 -10.14
C ASP A 13 -32.36 18.21 -11.24
N ALA A 14 -33.02 18.31 -12.40
CA ALA A 14 -32.49 18.95 -13.60
C ALA A 14 -32.99 20.40 -13.67
N GLY A 15 -32.07 21.36 -13.77
CA GLY A 15 -32.45 22.75 -14.03
C GLY A 15 -31.27 23.72 -14.06
N ASP A 16 -31.06 24.29 -15.25
CA ASP A 16 -30.33 25.52 -15.57
C ASP A 16 -28.79 25.50 -15.65
N GLU A 17 -28.29 25.56 -16.89
CA GLU A 17 -26.96 26.03 -17.25
C GLU A 17 -26.83 27.54 -17.01
N PRO A 18 -25.69 28.02 -16.45
CA PRO A 18 -25.28 29.39 -16.65
C PRO A 18 -23.94 29.51 -17.41
N ALA A 19 -24.02 30.32 -18.46
CA ALA A 19 -23.02 31.15 -19.14
C ALA A 19 -21.52 30.97 -18.84
N GLU A 20 -20.75 30.79 -19.93
CA GLU A 20 -19.30 30.95 -19.97
C GLU A 20 -18.87 32.34 -19.47
N ALA A 21 -17.96 32.35 -18.49
CA ALA A 21 -17.27 33.54 -18.02
C ALA A 21 -15.78 33.43 -18.37
N ASP A 22 -15.33 34.27 -19.29
CA ASP A 22 -13.92 34.53 -19.58
C ASP A 22 -13.25 35.12 -18.34
N GLY A 23 -12.50 34.29 -17.61
CA GLY A 23 -11.69 34.68 -16.46
C GLY A 23 -10.35 33.96 -16.48
N GLU A 24 -9.27 34.74 -16.53
CA GLU A 24 -7.88 34.29 -16.43
C GLU A 24 -7.69 33.34 -15.23
N PRO A 25 -6.93 32.22 -15.36
CA PRO A 25 -6.91 31.21 -14.31
C PRO A 25 -6.31 31.81 -13.04
N ALA A 26 -7.16 31.96 -12.03
CA ALA A 26 -6.72 32.30 -10.69
C ALA A 26 -5.77 31.21 -10.23
N THR A 27 -4.49 31.57 -10.08
CA THR A 27 -3.48 30.76 -9.41
C THR A 27 -3.97 30.49 -8.01
N THR A 28 -4.69 29.38 -7.83
CA THR A 28 -5.07 28.88 -6.53
C THR A 28 -3.78 28.34 -5.94
N THR A 29 -3.10 29.18 -5.15
CA THR A 29 -2.13 28.70 -4.18
C THR A 29 -2.89 27.74 -3.28
N THR A 30 -2.75 26.44 -3.55
CA THR A 30 -3.14 25.40 -2.60
C THR A 30 -2.35 25.67 -1.33
N SER A 31 -2.96 26.39 -0.40
CA SER A 31 -2.51 26.44 0.98
C SER A 31 -2.33 24.99 1.39
N ARG A 32 -1.10 24.62 1.79
CA ARG A 32 -0.87 23.42 2.57
C ARG A 32 -1.92 23.49 3.68
N VAL A 33 -2.84 22.54 3.72
CA VAL A 33 -3.66 22.36 4.91
C VAL A 33 -2.63 22.23 6.02
N ASP A 34 -2.70 23.06 7.06
CA ASP A 34 -1.98 22.81 8.31
C ASP A 34 -2.50 21.46 8.79
N SER A 35 -1.86 20.38 8.34
CA SER A 35 -2.36 19.04 8.53
C SER A 35 -2.04 18.65 9.96
N ALA A 36 -3.06 18.20 10.69
CA ALA A 36 -2.96 17.72 12.06
C ALA A 36 -1.99 16.52 12.20
N PHE A 37 -1.61 15.91 11.07
CA PHE A 37 -0.59 14.87 10.91
C PHE A 37 0.27 15.17 9.66
N PRO A 38 1.57 14.82 9.60
CA PRO A 38 2.36 14.11 10.63
C PRO A 38 2.83 15.01 11.77
N SER A 39 2.64 14.53 13.01
CA SER A 39 3.25 15.03 14.26
C SER A 39 3.59 13.84 15.16
N PRO A 40 4.53 13.98 16.13
CA PRO A 40 4.92 12.87 17.01
C PRO A 40 3.77 12.32 17.87
N GLU A 41 2.80 13.16 18.20
CA GLU A 41 1.55 12.78 18.87
C GLU A 41 0.41 13.01 17.90
N TRP A 42 -0.52 12.07 17.80
CA TRP A 42 -1.71 12.21 16.97
C TRP A 42 -2.74 13.06 17.71
N PRO A 43 -3.15 14.23 17.20
CA PRO A 43 -4.20 15.02 17.85
C PRO A 43 -5.51 14.25 17.88
N GLU A 44 -6.18 14.25 19.02
CA GLU A 44 -7.49 13.62 19.22
C GLU A 44 -8.65 14.58 18.96
N VAL A 45 -9.75 14.04 18.46
CA VAL A 45 -11.00 14.78 18.21
C VAL A 45 -12.20 13.97 18.73
N ASP A 46 -13.16 14.65 19.34
CA ASP A 46 -14.40 14.02 19.76
C ASP A 46 -15.15 13.43 18.54
N PRO A 47 -15.69 12.20 18.61
CA PRO A 47 -16.40 11.59 17.50
C PRO A 47 -17.52 12.47 16.91
N GLY A 48 -18.29 13.15 17.75
CA GLY A 48 -19.37 14.03 17.30
C GLY A 48 -18.84 15.27 16.58
N GLU A 49 -17.75 15.87 17.08
CA GLU A 49 -17.06 16.98 16.41
C GLU A 49 -16.44 16.55 15.07
N ALA A 50 -15.90 15.33 15.03
CA ALA A 50 -15.43 14.68 13.80
C ALA A 50 -16.58 14.19 12.91
N GLY A 51 -17.85 14.48 13.23
CA GLY A 51 -19.01 14.19 12.40
C GLY A 51 -19.39 12.71 12.32
N PHE A 52 -19.01 11.92 13.32
CA PHE A 52 -19.51 10.57 13.52
C PHE A 52 -20.73 10.58 14.45
N ASP A 53 -21.69 9.70 14.18
CA ASP A 53 -22.73 9.37 15.14
C ASP A 53 -22.13 8.46 16.22
N PRO A 54 -22.13 8.85 17.52
CA PRO A 54 -21.46 8.07 18.55
C PRO A 54 -22.01 6.65 18.70
N ALA A 55 -23.32 6.45 18.54
CA ALA A 55 -23.93 5.12 18.64
C ALA A 55 -23.47 4.19 17.51
N SER A 56 -23.36 4.71 16.28
CA SER A 56 -22.84 3.96 15.14
C SER A 56 -21.36 3.61 15.30
N LEU A 57 -20.57 4.47 15.95
CA LEU A 57 -19.18 4.18 16.26
C LEU A 57 -19.07 3.08 17.31
N ASP A 58 -19.88 3.13 18.37
CA ASP A 58 -19.95 2.08 19.39
C ASP A 58 -20.32 0.72 18.77
N ASP A 59 -21.29 0.69 17.85
CA ASP A 59 -21.66 -0.52 17.11
C ASP A 59 -20.48 -1.08 16.28
N ALA A 60 -19.69 -0.22 15.63
CA ALA A 60 -18.51 -0.63 14.86
C ALA A 60 -17.41 -1.20 15.77
N VAL A 61 -17.16 -0.59 16.92
CA VAL A 61 -16.21 -1.06 17.93
C VAL A 61 -16.64 -2.43 18.47
N ALA A 62 -17.93 -2.60 18.77
CA ALA A 62 -18.47 -3.88 19.23
C ALA A 62 -18.35 -5.00 18.17
N ILE A 63 -18.51 -4.67 16.88
CA ILE A 63 -18.28 -5.62 15.79
C ILE A 63 -16.81 -6.02 15.72
N ALA A 64 -15.88 -5.05 15.80
CA ALA A 64 -14.44 -5.33 15.78
C ALA A 64 -14.05 -6.30 16.91
N GLU A 65 -14.48 -6.02 18.14
CA GLU A 65 -14.26 -6.91 19.29
C GLU A 65 -14.86 -8.31 19.07
N ALA A 66 -16.13 -8.38 18.64
CA ALA A 66 -16.83 -9.65 18.44
C ALA A 66 -16.24 -10.51 17.32
N THR A 67 -15.56 -9.90 16.35
CA THR A 67 -14.88 -10.60 15.25
C THR A 67 -13.43 -10.99 15.56
N GLY A 68 -12.94 -10.64 16.76
CA GLY A 68 -11.61 -11.04 17.22
C GLY A 68 -10.48 -10.14 16.74
N SER A 69 -10.77 -8.87 16.44
CA SER A 69 -9.72 -7.87 16.23
C SER A 69 -8.86 -7.71 17.49
N HIS A 70 -7.58 -7.40 17.31
CA HIS A 70 -6.67 -7.03 18.41
C HIS A 70 -6.76 -5.53 18.74
N CYS A 71 -6.87 -4.70 17.71
CA CYS A 71 -7.03 -3.26 17.83
C CYS A 71 -7.95 -2.72 16.73
N PHE A 72 -8.49 -1.53 16.97
CA PHE A 72 -9.27 -0.76 16.01
C PHE A 72 -8.96 0.73 16.21
N ALA A 73 -8.73 1.46 15.13
CA ALA A 73 -8.48 2.89 15.18
C ALA A 73 -9.25 3.60 14.07
N VAL A 74 -9.82 4.75 14.39
CA VAL A 74 -10.56 5.59 13.44
C VAL A 74 -9.94 6.97 13.43
N THR A 75 -9.67 7.48 12.23
CA THR A 75 -9.09 8.81 12.04
C THR A 75 -9.89 9.58 11.01
N ARG A 76 -9.94 10.91 11.15
CA ARG A 76 -10.59 11.78 10.18
C ARG A 76 -9.84 13.11 10.09
N HIS A 77 -9.56 13.56 8.87
CA HIS A 77 -8.86 14.84 8.61
C HIS A 77 -7.50 14.98 9.30
N GLY A 78 -6.83 13.86 9.57
CA GLY A 78 -5.53 13.85 10.26
C GLY A 78 -5.63 13.86 11.78
N GLU A 79 -6.82 13.70 12.37
CA GLU A 79 -7.05 13.60 13.81
C GLU A 79 -7.55 12.19 14.19
N LEU A 80 -7.18 11.72 15.38
CA LEU A 80 -7.60 10.45 15.96
C LEU A 80 -8.99 10.61 16.58
N VAL A 81 -9.97 9.91 16.03
CA VAL A 81 -11.36 9.89 16.54
C VAL A 81 -11.49 8.92 17.71
N GLY A 82 -10.70 7.85 17.68
CA GLY A 82 -10.60 6.90 18.78
C GLY A 82 -9.75 5.69 18.41
N GLU A 83 -9.21 5.06 19.45
CA GLU A 83 -8.43 3.83 19.40
C GLU A 83 -8.95 2.89 20.48
N TRP A 84 -9.09 1.61 20.14
CA TRP A 84 -9.53 0.55 21.04
C TRP A 84 -8.60 -0.64 20.89
N ALA A 85 -8.12 -1.14 22.03
CA ALA A 85 -7.42 -2.41 22.14
C ALA A 85 -8.34 -3.44 22.78
N PHE A 86 -8.30 -4.68 22.29
CA PHE A 86 -9.19 -5.76 22.74
C PHE A 86 -8.39 -6.93 23.31
N GLY A 87 -8.99 -7.63 24.27
CA GLY A 87 -8.34 -8.75 24.96
C GLY A 87 -7.10 -8.31 25.73
N ASP A 88 -6.02 -9.08 25.61
CA ASP A 88 -4.74 -8.82 26.27
C ASP A 88 -3.73 -8.11 25.35
N PHE A 89 -4.13 -7.68 24.15
CA PHE A 89 -3.23 -7.01 23.19
C PHE A 89 -3.06 -5.53 23.59
N GLY A 90 -1.82 -5.10 23.79
CA GLY A 90 -1.45 -3.74 24.14
C GLY A 90 -0.74 -2.99 23.01
N PRO A 91 -0.47 -1.69 23.19
CA PRO A 91 0.21 -0.86 22.20
C PRO A 91 1.66 -1.29 21.93
N ASP A 92 2.28 -2.03 22.84
CA ASP A 92 3.66 -2.54 22.71
C ASP A 92 3.72 -3.97 22.13
N ASP A 93 2.58 -4.60 21.83
CA ASP A 93 2.56 -5.96 21.29
C ASP A 93 2.80 -5.98 19.78
N SER A 94 3.67 -6.89 19.34
CA SER A 94 3.96 -7.09 17.92
C SER A 94 3.08 -8.16 17.30
N MET A 95 2.67 -7.94 16.06
CA MET A 95 1.96 -8.93 15.25
C MET A 95 2.59 -9.06 13.87
N ALA A 96 2.40 -10.21 13.21
CA ALA A 96 2.82 -10.37 11.83
C ALA A 96 1.91 -9.55 10.90
N TRP A 97 2.51 -8.66 10.10
CA TRP A 97 1.80 -7.76 9.19
C TRP A 97 1.36 -8.44 7.89
N PHE A 98 1.94 -9.60 7.57
CA PHE A 98 1.64 -10.39 6.38
C PHE A 98 1.53 -9.52 5.12
N SER A 99 0.36 -9.49 4.47
CA SER A 99 0.19 -8.80 3.19
C SER A 99 0.11 -7.28 3.30
N MET A 100 0.06 -6.71 4.50
CA MET A 100 0.23 -5.25 4.67
C MET A 100 1.62 -4.79 4.18
N THR A 101 2.64 -5.65 4.29
CA THR A 101 4.00 -5.37 3.80
C THR A 101 4.04 -5.10 2.29
N LYS A 102 3.07 -5.59 1.51
CA LYS A 102 2.98 -5.30 0.06
C LYS A 102 2.68 -3.83 -0.22
N SER A 103 1.89 -3.20 0.65
CA SER A 103 1.61 -1.76 0.55
C SER A 103 2.86 -0.95 0.88
N LEU A 104 3.61 -1.38 1.89
CA LEU A 104 4.91 -0.80 2.24
C LEU A 104 5.90 -0.91 1.07
N MET A 105 6.06 -2.09 0.48
CA MET A 105 6.91 -2.31 -0.69
C MET A 105 6.49 -1.40 -1.86
N SER A 106 5.18 -1.29 -2.14
CA SER A 106 4.66 -0.42 -3.20
C SER A 106 4.99 1.06 -2.96
N VAL A 107 4.91 1.52 -1.70
CA VAL A 107 5.32 2.88 -1.31
C VAL A 107 6.81 3.08 -1.53
N LEU A 108 7.66 2.12 -1.14
CA LEU A 108 9.11 2.20 -1.32
C LEU A 108 9.49 2.24 -2.81
N VAL A 109 8.86 1.44 -3.66
CA VAL A 109 9.06 1.50 -5.12
C VAL A 109 8.64 2.87 -5.67
N GLY A 110 7.50 3.42 -5.21
CA GLY A 110 7.06 4.77 -5.60
C GLY A 110 8.01 5.89 -5.13
N MET A 111 8.61 5.73 -3.95
CA MET A 111 9.66 6.63 -3.45
C MET A 111 10.94 6.51 -4.30
N ALA A 112 11.36 5.29 -4.65
CA ALA A 112 12.53 5.06 -5.50
C ALA A 112 12.34 5.69 -6.89
N GLN A 113 11.12 5.60 -7.45
CA GLN A 113 10.78 6.32 -8.67
C GLN A 113 10.87 7.85 -8.50
N THR A 114 10.33 8.38 -7.40
CA THR A 114 10.38 9.82 -7.10
C THR A 114 11.82 10.32 -6.96
N ASP A 115 12.70 9.48 -6.42
CA ASP A 115 14.13 9.75 -6.27
C ASP A 115 14.92 9.55 -7.59
N GLY A 116 14.27 9.11 -8.67
CA GLY A 116 14.86 8.90 -9.99
C GLY A 116 15.77 7.67 -10.08
N LEU A 117 15.54 6.68 -9.22
CA LEU A 117 16.33 5.44 -9.14
C LEU A 117 15.79 4.34 -10.07
N LEU A 118 14.50 4.39 -10.40
CA LEU A 118 13.83 3.51 -11.35
C LEU A 118 12.64 4.25 -11.99
N ASP A 119 12.10 3.73 -13.09
CA ASP A 119 10.76 4.07 -13.59
C ASP A 119 9.88 2.82 -13.53
N ILE A 120 8.64 2.92 -13.03
CA ILE A 120 7.76 1.73 -12.96
C ILE A 120 7.38 1.19 -14.34
N ASP A 121 7.53 1.99 -15.39
CA ASP A 121 7.32 1.57 -16.78
C ASP A 121 8.55 0.89 -17.39
N ASP A 122 9.68 0.82 -16.67
CA ASP A 122 10.85 0.05 -17.08
C ASP A 122 10.56 -1.47 -17.05
N ALA A 123 11.27 -2.21 -17.91
CA ALA A 123 11.27 -3.65 -17.85
C ALA A 123 11.97 -4.10 -16.56
N ALA A 124 11.39 -5.03 -15.82
CA ALA A 124 12.00 -5.61 -14.63
C ALA A 124 13.34 -6.30 -14.95
N SER A 125 13.52 -6.75 -16.19
CA SER A 125 14.76 -7.35 -16.71
C SER A 125 15.94 -6.36 -16.81
N ASP A 126 15.69 -5.05 -16.75
CA ASP A 126 16.74 -4.02 -16.64
C ASP A 126 17.40 -4.05 -15.25
N TYR A 127 16.70 -4.57 -14.23
CA TYR A 127 17.16 -4.67 -12.84
C TYR A 127 17.48 -6.12 -12.45
N LEU A 128 16.78 -7.08 -13.07
CA LEU A 128 16.94 -8.51 -12.86
C LEU A 128 17.53 -9.15 -14.12
N GLU A 129 18.86 -9.15 -14.25
CA GLU A 129 19.56 -9.70 -15.43
C GLU A 129 19.16 -11.14 -15.78
N SER A 130 18.73 -11.93 -14.79
CA SER A 130 18.26 -13.31 -14.98
C SER A 130 16.95 -13.44 -15.75
N TRP A 131 16.24 -12.34 -15.98
CA TRP A 131 14.99 -12.31 -16.75
C TRP A 131 15.19 -11.94 -18.22
N GLN A 132 16.38 -11.44 -18.60
CA GLN A 132 16.71 -11.16 -20.00
C GLN A 132 16.72 -12.45 -20.83
N ASP A 133 16.21 -12.38 -22.07
CA ASP A 133 16.04 -13.55 -22.96
C ASP A 133 15.14 -14.67 -22.37
N THR A 134 14.20 -14.32 -21.48
CA THR A 134 13.23 -15.26 -20.89
C THR A 134 11.78 -14.82 -21.14
N GLU A 135 10.81 -15.65 -20.75
CA GLU A 135 9.38 -15.27 -20.76
C GLU A 135 9.05 -14.07 -19.86
N SER A 136 9.95 -13.71 -18.93
CA SER A 136 9.79 -12.56 -18.03
C SER A 136 10.41 -11.27 -18.58
N GLU A 137 11.03 -11.30 -19.76
CA GLU A 137 11.83 -10.18 -20.30
C GLU A 137 11.02 -8.87 -20.41
N ASP A 138 9.77 -8.98 -20.88
CA ASP A 138 8.87 -7.85 -21.13
C ASP A 138 8.00 -7.47 -19.90
N VAL A 139 8.15 -8.17 -18.76
CA VAL A 139 7.41 -7.84 -17.53
C VAL A 139 7.90 -6.49 -17.02
N THR A 140 7.02 -5.52 -16.84
CA THR A 140 7.36 -4.22 -16.23
C THR A 140 7.25 -4.26 -14.71
N ILE A 141 7.88 -3.29 -14.04
CA ILE A 141 7.70 -3.09 -12.59
C ILE A 141 6.23 -2.79 -12.26
N ARG A 142 5.53 -2.03 -13.12
CA ARG A 142 4.11 -1.74 -13.01
C ARG A 142 3.26 -3.01 -12.98
N ASP A 143 3.57 -4.00 -13.83
CA ASP A 143 2.79 -5.23 -13.88
C ASP A 143 2.91 -6.04 -12.58
N LEU A 144 4.11 -6.03 -11.97
CA LEU A 144 4.34 -6.65 -10.66
C LEU A 144 3.55 -5.94 -9.55
N LEU A 145 3.58 -4.60 -9.52
CA LEU A 145 2.81 -3.79 -8.57
C LEU A 145 1.29 -4.01 -8.72
N ALA A 146 0.80 -4.11 -9.95
CA ALA A 146 -0.61 -4.24 -10.28
C ALA A 146 -1.17 -5.66 -10.11
N ASN A 147 -0.31 -6.66 -9.91
CA ASN A 147 -0.68 -8.09 -9.87
C ASN A 147 -1.30 -8.58 -11.20
N ASP A 148 -0.80 -8.11 -12.33
CA ASP A 148 -1.17 -8.57 -13.67
C ASP A 148 0.05 -8.98 -14.50
N SER A 149 1.20 -9.21 -13.86
CA SER A 149 2.43 -9.62 -14.52
C SER A 149 2.39 -10.99 -15.18
N GLY A 150 1.41 -11.85 -14.85
CA GLY A 150 1.35 -13.22 -15.33
C GLY A 150 2.34 -14.19 -14.66
N ARG A 151 2.94 -13.79 -13.53
CA ARG A 151 3.93 -14.59 -12.81
C ARG A 151 3.38 -15.96 -12.39
N ALA A 152 4.20 -17.01 -12.47
CA ALA A 152 3.78 -18.36 -12.12
C ALA A 152 3.21 -18.44 -10.70
N TRP A 153 2.06 -19.10 -10.56
CA TRP A 153 1.35 -19.20 -9.28
C TRP A 153 0.68 -20.54 -9.07
N SER A 154 0.79 -21.03 -7.84
CA SER A 154 -0.04 -22.12 -7.34
C SER A 154 -0.09 -22.08 -5.81
N PRO A 155 -1.05 -22.76 -5.17
CA PRO A 155 -1.03 -22.92 -3.71
C PRO A 155 0.25 -23.57 -3.19
N ALA A 156 0.94 -24.39 -3.98
CA ALA A 156 2.23 -24.97 -3.62
C ALA A 156 3.35 -23.91 -3.67
N ILE A 157 3.39 -23.08 -4.73
CA ILE A 157 4.35 -21.98 -4.87
C ILE A 157 4.23 -20.99 -3.71
N ASP A 158 3.03 -20.56 -3.34
CA ASP A 158 2.82 -19.66 -2.19
C ASP A 158 3.31 -20.29 -0.88
N SER A 159 3.07 -21.59 -0.71
CA SER A 159 3.50 -22.35 0.47
C SER A 159 5.02 -22.50 0.52
N ASP A 160 5.67 -22.70 -0.63
CA ASP A 160 7.11 -22.85 -0.76
C ASP A 160 7.82 -21.50 -0.59
N LEU A 161 7.26 -20.40 -1.12
CA LEU A 161 7.77 -19.04 -0.93
C LEU A 161 7.92 -18.70 0.55
N VAL A 162 6.88 -18.97 1.36
CA VAL A 162 6.90 -18.72 2.82
C VAL A 162 7.95 -19.56 3.55
N ARG A 163 8.36 -20.71 2.99
CA ARG A 163 9.36 -21.62 3.57
C ARG A 163 10.74 -21.47 2.95
N ALA A 164 10.90 -20.64 1.92
CA ALA A 164 12.15 -20.46 1.24
C ALA A 164 13.18 -19.85 2.21
N GLY A 165 14.42 -20.33 2.15
CA GLY A 165 15.51 -19.70 2.90
C GLY A 165 15.84 -18.30 2.38
N ASP A 166 15.54 -18.06 1.10
CA ASP A 166 15.62 -16.77 0.43
C ASP A 166 14.36 -16.62 -0.45
N ALA A 167 13.38 -15.87 0.08
CA ALA A 167 12.10 -15.66 -0.59
C ALA A 167 12.25 -14.83 -1.87
N THR A 168 13.19 -13.87 -1.89
CA THR A 168 13.45 -13.00 -3.04
C THR A 168 14.05 -13.78 -4.18
N ALA A 169 15.09 -14.59 -3.93
CA ALA A 169 15.67 -15.45 -4.96
C ALA A 169 14.69 -16.53 -5.44
N TYR A 170 13.91 -17.13 -4.53
CA TYR A 170 12.84 -18.06 -4.91
C TYR A 170 11.83 -17.39 -5.82
N ALA A 171 11.33 -16.22 -5.42
CA ALA A 171 10.39 -15.44 -6.19
C ALA A 171 10.96 -15.16 -7.56
N ILE A 172 12.15 -14.52 -7.69
CA ILE A 172 12.83 -14.18 -8.96
C ILE A 172 13.06 -15.40 -9.87
N GLY A 173 13.29 -16.59 -9.30
CA GLY A 173 13.53 -17.81 -10.07
C GLY A 173 12.30 -18.46 -10.71
N LEU A 174 11.08 -17.99 -10.40
CA LEU A 174 9.85 -18.49 -11.00
C LEU A 174 9.65 -17.94 -12.42
N GLY A 175 9.07 -18.77 -13.29
CA GLY A 175 8.65 -18.39 -14.65
C GLY A 175 7.30 -17.66 -14.69
N GLN A 176 6.65 -17.74 -15.85
CA GLN A 176 5.40 -17.06 -16.16
C GLN A 176 4.32 -18.09 -16.53
N ASP A 177 3.08 -17.88 -16.08
CA ASP A 177 1.91 -18.66 -16.51
C ASP A 177 1.12 -17.93 -17.62
N HIS A 178 1.24 -16.59 -17.69
CA HIS A 178 0.50 -15.70 -18.58
C HIS A 178 1.39 -14.57 -19.10
N GLU A 179 0.98 -13.93 -20.20
CA GLU A 179 1.60 -12.68 -20.66
C GLU A 179 1.26 -11.51 -19.70
N PRO A 180 2.13 -10.51 -19.54
CA PRO A 180 1.83 -9.32 -18.75
C PRO A 180 0.56 -8.60 -19.24
N GLY A 181 -0.31 -8.21 -18.32
CA GLY A 181 -1.58 -7.55 -18.59
C GLY A 181 -2.72 -8.48 -19.07
N GLU A 182 -2.47 -9.77 -19.29
CA GLU A 182 -3.49 -10.72 -19.74
C GLU A 182 -4.52 -11.03 -18.63
N LEU A 183 -4.04 -11.20 -17.40
CA LEU A 183 -4.85 -11.63 -16.25
C LEU A 183 -4.40 -10.93 -14.97
N TRP A 184 -5.36 -10.27 -14.30
CA TRP A 184 -5.17 -9.89 -12.91
C TRP A 184 -5.29 -11.12 -11.99
N ALA A 185 -4.22 -11.43 -11.25
CA ALA A 185 -4.18 -12.49 -10.27
C ALA A 185 -3.29 -12.10 -9.09
N TYR A 186 -3.87 -12.09 -7.88
CA TYR A 186 -3.11 -11.85 -6.67
C TYR A 186 -1.94 -12.84 -6.54
N ASN A 187 -0.71 -12.32 -6.55
CA ASN A 187 0.50 -13.13 -6.64
C ASN A 187 1.57 -12.64 -5.66
N GLN A 188 1.91 -13.47 -4.67
CA GLN A 188 2.89 -13.12 -3.65
C GLN A 188 4.31 -13.05 -4.22
N SER A 189 4.66 -13.95 -5.12
CA SER A 189 5.97 -13.99 -5.77
C SER A 189 6.21 -12.81 -6.71
N ALA A 190 5.16 -12.29 -7.36
CA ALA A 190 5.25 -11.08 -8.15
C ALA A 190 5.65 -9.89 -7.26
N ILE A 191 4.98 -9.71 -6.12
CA ILE A 191 5.31 -8.64 -5.17
C ILE A 191 6.67 -8.87 -4.50
N GLN A 192 7.01 -10.11 -4.15
CA GLN A 192 8.32 -10.41 -3.54
C GLN A 192 9.49 -10.11 -4.49
N ALA A 193 9.32 -10.25 -5.81
CA ALA A 193 10.37 -9.92 -6.78
C ALA A 193 10.71 -8.42 -6.82
N LEU A 194 9.81 -7.54 -6.37
CA LEU A 194 10.09 -6.11 -6.25
C LEU A 194 11.23 -5.80 -5.28
N GLU A 195 11.49 -6.66 -4.29
CA GLU A 195 12.62 -6.49 -3.38
C GLU A 195 13.97 -6.55 -4.13
N GLY A 196 14.13 -7.50 -5.05
CA GLY A 196 15.36 -7.62 -5.85
C GLY A 196 15.51 -6.46 -6.85
N ILE A 197 14.41 -5.97 -7.40
CA ILE A 197 14.41 -4.79 -8.27
C ILE A 197 14.83 -3.55 -7.48
N LEU A 198 14.25 -3.36 -6.28
CA LEU A 198 14.57 -2.24 -5.41
C LEU A 198 16.03 -2.30 -4.93
N ASP A 199 16.54 -3.48 -4.57
CA ASP A 199 17.94 -3.68 -4.21
C ASP A 199 18.88 -3.31 -5.37
N ALA A 200 18.59 -3.79 -6.59
CA ALA A 200 19.37 -3.46 -7.78
C ALA A 200 19.35 -1.95 -8.10
N ALA A 201 18.18 -1.30 -8.01
CA ALA A 201 18.04 0.14 -8.22
C ALA A 201 18.83 0.97 -7.16
N LEU A 202 18.95 0.45 -5.94
CA LEU A 202 19.66 1.11 -4.84
C LEU A 202 21.17 0.86 -4.83
N ALA A 203 21.66 -0.15 -5.55
CA ALA A 203 23.07 -0.56 -5.52
C ALA A 203 24.07 0.58 -5.76
N GLY A 204 23.75 1.52 -6.66
CA GLY A 204 24.58 2.71 -6.93
C GLY A 204 24.60 3.75 -5.82
N THR A 205 23.69 3.66 -4.85
CA THR A 205 23.54 4.60 -3.72
C THR A 205 24.23 4.13 -2.45
N GLY A 206 24.65 2.85 -2.39
CA GLY A 206 25.24 2.24 -1.19
C GLY A 206 24.24 1.93 -0.07
N ARG A 207 22.94 1.89 -0.39
CA ARG A 207 21.84 1.50 0.50
C ARG A 207 21.30 0.15 0.06
N ASP A 208 20.80 -0.62 1.01
CA ASP A 208 19.93 -1.78 0.76
C ASP A 208 18.45 -1.37 0.96
N PRO A 209 17.47 -2.21 0.58
CA PRO A 209 16.04 -1.89 0.75
C PRO A 209 15.65 -1.54 2.19
N VAL A 210 16.25 -2.19 3.19
CA VAL A 210 15.95 -1.94 4.61
C VAL A 210 16.44 -0.56 5.03
N GLY A 211 17.70 -0.22 4.75
CA GLY A 211 18.27 1.09 5.03
C GLY A 211 17.57 2.21 4.28
N TYR A 212 17.11 1.95 3.04
CA TYR A 212 16.29 2.89 2.30
C TYR A 212 14.91 3.11 2.95
N ALA A 213 14.25 2.05 3.41
CA ALA A 213 12.99 2.15 4.14
C ALA A 213 13.14 2.92 5.45
N GLU A 214 14.20 2.66 6.21
CA GLU A 214 14.55 3.40 7.43
C GLU A 214 14.66 4.90 7.17
N GLU A 215 15.53 5.29 6.22
CA GLU A 215 15.80 6.69 5.90
C GLU A 215 14.58 7.43 5.32
N ARG A 216 13.85 6.78 4.39
CA ARG A 216 12.85 7.47 3.57
C ARG A 216 11.44 7.40 4.12
N LEU A 217 11.14 6.43 4.98
CA LEU A 217 9.79 6.19 5.46
C LEU A 217 9.70 6.03 6.97
N ILE A 218 10.47 5.13 7.59
CA ILE A 218 10.33 4.81 9.01
C ILE A 218 10.75 6.00 9.88
N GLU A 219 11.97 6.51 9.73
CA GLU A 219 12.48 7.64 10.52
C GLU A 219 11.65 8.92 10.29
N PRO A 220 11.28 9.32 9.05
CA PRO A 220 10.48 10.52 8.84
C PRO A 220 9.06 10.45 9.42
N LEU A 221 8.50 9.25 9.55
CA LEU A 221 7.19 9.03 10.17
C LEU A 221 7.27 8.76 11.66
N GLY A 222 8.48 8.62 12.22
CA GLY A 222 8.68 8.29 13.63
C GLY A 222 8.15 6.91 14.01
N LEU A 223 8.11 5.97 13.06
CA LEU A 223 7.66 4.61 13.31
C LEU A 223 8.69 3.86 14.17
N SER A 224 8.22 3.09 15.15
CA SER A 224 9.05 2.23 16.01
C SER A 224 8.48 0.80 16.08
N GLY A 225 9.34 -0.21 16.14
CA GLY A 225 8.96 -1.62 16.19
C GLY A 225 10.11 -2.53 15.78
N ASP A 226 9.88 -3.84 15.83
CA ASP A 226 10.76 -4.84 15.21
C ASP A 226 10.26 -5.07 13.77
N TRP A 227 11.04 -4.64 12.77
CA TRP A 227 10.72 -4.69 11.33
C TRP A 227 11.53 -5.75 10.58
#